data_AF-A0AAD8QNB9-F1
#
_entry.id   AF-A0AAD8QNB9-F1
#
_cell.length_a   1.000
_cell.length_b   1.000
_cell.length_c   1.000
_cell.angle_alpha   90.00
_cell.angle_beta   90.00
_cell.angle_gamma   90.00
#
_symmetry.space_group_name_H-M   'P 1'
#
loop_
_entity.id
_entity.type
_entity.pdbx_description
1 polymer ?
#
loop_
_entity_poly.entity_id
_entity_poly.type
_entity_poly.pdbx_seq_one_letter_code
_entity_poly.pdbx_strand_id
1 'polypeptide(L)'
;MDCRLRRHEQIVRPVSSDASSEANQHEKIRAAIINLSVIPITQPSSVSTFDVGPLPEYPDEKDITKFPLVIRDELMNDNDMNRPIIDLHRLNPGVREKVWRDSYLKNRQSIHLHRLNGINLVELCKDVLSGLTHEMTERRAANTMLLAWNMRQFDMVSHVFPAQNPCAASSDIGIDTLNKRVFGKSGMDPYVRPEGIENDEYVAACAYISASTLRLFSQSADNYMTAVDKHIPRMFYTFYNMGFPLTEFKPDKKCIEALKRIYTTKPVYRNTLAPFLYEFKGLKDAKGMCQMLYEQDLAFTGIYGVNLYLRACFGLHASLVQLGSCLWHRFTKETLISLCRICRKYALDPSLENSRDTWKYARLYGTGYFPLHPDKSKSAVGCLAIICKKLGISENQDLMHIEQLRNLFFWESSNVLADRTVARFRANASPHLGRSPEISSVIRDEDTQHTHPQMSKMKRSRRL
;
A
#
# COMPACT_ATOMS: atom_id res chain seq x y z
N MET A 1 62.64 -51.31 3.48
CA MET A 1 61.77 -51.77 2.40
C MET A 1 60.36 -51.82 2.95
N ASP A 2 59.35 -51.11 2.51
CA ASP A 2 59.17 -49.99 1.56
C ASP A 2 57.81 -49.38 1.92
N CYS A 3 57.75 -48.08 2.21
CA CYS A 3 57.22 -47.03 1.31
C CYS A 3 55.69 -47.03 1.07
N ARG A 4 55.04 -46.06 1.73
CA ARG A 4 54.11 -45.03 1.21
C ARG A 4 53.06 -45.42 0.17
N LEU A 5 51.80 -45.08 0.45
CA LEU A 5 51.08 -44.04 -0.32
C LEU A 5 49.78 -43.60 0.37
N ARG A 6 49.73 -42.29 0.66
CA ARG A 6 48.55 -41.52 1.08
C ARG A 6 47.63 -41.34 -0.13
N ARG A 7 46.30 -41.49 0.04
CA ARG A 7 45.32 -40.84 -0.84
C ARG A 7 44.54 -39.81 -0.03
N HIS A 8 44.70 -38.55 -0.43
CA HIS A 8 43.80 -37.45 -0.09
C HIS A 8 42.52 -37.62 -0.91
N GLU A 9 41.40 -37.89 -0.24
CA GLU A 9 40.08 -37.62 -0.81
C GLU A 9 39.72 -36.17 -0.49
N GLN A 10 39.85 -35.31 -1.50
CA GLN A 10 39.22 -34.00 -1.52
C GLN A 10 37.71 -34.21 -1.64
N ILE A 11 36.97 -33.89 -0.57
CA ILE A 11 35.52 -33.69 -0.63
C ILE A 11 35.28 -32.39 -1.40
N VAL A 12 35.05 -32.52 -2.70
CA VAL A 12 34.51 -31.45 -3.55
C VAL A 12 33.08 -31.18 -3.08
N ARG A 13 32.85 -30.08 -2.36
CA ARG A 13 31.50 -29.56 -2.14
C ARG A 13 30.97 -29.01 -3.47
N PRO A 14 29.77 -29.40 -3.92
CA PRO A 14 29.19 -28.81 -5.11
C PRO A 14 28.76 -27.37 -4.81
N VAL A 15 29.46 -26.41 -5.42
CA VAL A 15 29.04 -25.01 -5.50
C VAL A 15 28.09 -24.89 -6.70
N SER A 16 26.79 -25.15 -6.50
CA SER A 16 25.78 -24.81 -7.52
C SER A 16 24.31 -24.74 -7.06
N SER A 17 24.00 -24.75 -5.76
CA SER A 17 22.60 -24.66 -5.29
C SER A 17 22.03 -23.24 -5.19
N ASP A 18 22.87 -22.21 -5.03
CA ASP A 18 22.42 -20.91 -4.54
C ASP A 18 21.70 -20.06 -5.60
N ALA A 19 22.14 -20.09 -6.85
CA ALA A 19 21.50 -19.32 -7.93
C ALA A 19 20.05 -19.77 -8.21
N SER A 20 19.77 -21.07 -8.07
CA SER A 20 18.42 -21.63 -8.25
C SER A 20 17.48 -21.23 -7.10
N SER A 21 18.01 -21.12 -5.89
CA SER A 21 17.26 -20.70 -4.69
C SER A 21 16.97 -19.19 -4.72
N GLU A 22 17.94 -18.38 -5.16
CA GLU A 22 17.77 -16.92 -5.27
C GLU A 22 16.81 -16.53 -6.41
N ALA A 23 16.90 -17.19 -7.58
CA ALA A 23 15.95 -16.96 -8.67
C ALA A 23 14.50 -17.29 -8.27
N ASN A 24 14.31 -18.41 -7.55
CA ASN A 24 13.00 -18.80 -7.00
C ASN A 24 12.51 -17.78 -5.94
N GLN A 25 13.40 -17.21 -5.13
CA GLN A 25 13.02 -16.18 -4.17
C GLN A 25 12.63 -14.85 -4.86
N HIS A 26 13.34 -14.46 -5.92
CA HIS A 26 13.02 -13.25 -6.68
C HIS A 26 11.66 -13.38 -7.36
N GLU A 27 11.34 -14.55 -7.92
CA GLU A 27 10.02 -14.83 -8.48
C GLU A 27 8.92 -14.80 -7.41
N LYS A 28 9.17 -15.35 -6.21
CA LYS A 28 8.26 -15.25 -5.07
C LYS A 28 8.08 -13.80 -4.60
N ILE A 29 9.13 -12.98 -4.55
CA ILE A 29 9.04 -11.56 -4.19
C ILE A 29 8.24 -10.81 -5.25
N ARG A 30 8.48 -11.08 -6.54
CA ARG A 30 7.70 -10.50 -7.64
C ARG A 30 6.23 -10.89 -7.53
N ALA A 31 5.92 -12.17 -7.33
CA ALA A 31 4.56 -12.65 -7.14
C ALA A 31 3.91 -12.03 -5.89
N ALA A 32 4.65 -11.91 -4.79
CA ALA A 32 4.19 -11.23 -3.58
C ALA A 32 3.89 -9.76 -3.86
N ILE A 33 4.75 -9.02 -4.57
CA ILE A 33 4.48 -7.62 -4.91
C ILE A 33 3.28 -7.49 -5.83
N ILE A 34 3.12 -8.35 -6.83
CA ILE A 34 1.93 -8.35 -7.71
C ILE A 34 0.67 -8.66 -6.89
N ASN A 35 0.74 -9.60 -5.94
CA ASN A 35 -0.39 -9.93 -5.09
C ASN A 35 -0.71 -8.81 -4.07
N LEU A 36 0.32 -8.07 -3.63
CA LEU A 36 0.22 -7.00 -2.63
C LEU A 36 0.08 -5.59 -3.25
N SER A 37 0.30 -5.45 -4.55
CA SER A 37 0.25 -4.21 -5.33
C SER A 37 -0.53 -4.50 -6.59
N VAL A 38 -1.79 -4.06 -6.64
CA VAL A 38 -2.61 -4.19 -7.84
C VAL A 38 -3.05 -2.80 -8.27
N ILE A 39 -2.30 -2.15 -9.14
CA ILE A 39 -2.82 -1.17 -10.11
C ILE A 39 -2.15 -1.49 -11.46
N PRO A 40 -2.87 -1.40 -12.60
CA PRO A 40 -2.33 -1.71 -13.91
C PRO A 40 -1.25 -0.71 -14.31
N ILE A 41 -0.22 -1.20 -15.01
CA ILE A 41 0.66 -0.37 -15.82
C ILE A 41 -0.20 0.20 -16.96
N THR A 42 -0.77 1.38 -16.77
CA THR A 42 -1.28 2.20 -17.88
C THR A 42 -0.51 3.51 -17.86
N GLN A 43 0.42 3.65 -18.81
CA GLN A 43 1.05 4.91 -19.14
C GLN A 43 -0.03 5.93 -19.51
N PRO A 44 -0.03 7.15 -18.96
CA PRO A 44 -0.63 8.29 -19.61
C PRO A 44 0.44 8.98 -20.46
N SER A 45 0.18 8.99 -21.75
CA SER A 45 0.72 9.92 -22.73
C SER A 45 0.54 11.38 -22.27
N SER A 46 1.65 12.11 -22.24
CA SER A 46 1.81 13.56 -22.49
C SER A 46 1.03 14.61 -21.66
N VAL A 47 1.78 15.68 -21.30
CA VAL A 47 1.35 17.07 -20.93
C VAL A 47 0.96 17.26 -19.44
N SER A 48 1.30 18.31 -18.68
CA SER A 48 1.94 19.62 -18.90
C SER A 48 2.86 20.01 -17.73
N THR A 49 3.83 20.87 -18.01
CA THR A 49 4.57 21.66 -17.01
C THR A 49 3.61 22.53 -16.20
N PHE A 50 3.59 22.36 -14.88
CA PHE A 50 2.98 23.31 -13.94
C PHE A 50 4.07 24.08 -13.21
N ASP A 51 3.93 25.40 -13.25
CA ASP A 51 4.77 26.40 -12.61
C ASP A 51 4.62 26.30 -11.09
N VAL A 52 5.72 26.01 -10.39
CA VAL A 52 5.76 25.91 -8.92
C VAL A 52 6.30 27.23 -8.41
N GLY A 53 5.44 28.02 -7.75
CA GLY A 53 5.84 29.24 -7.06
C GLY A 53 6.92 28.99 -5.99
N PRO A 54 7.63 30.04 -5.55
CA PRO A 54 8.81 29.88 -4.71
C PRO A 54 8.47 29.24 -3.35
N LEU A 55 9.29 28.28 -2.96
CA LEU A 55 9.26 27.61 -1.66
C LEU A 55 9.44 28.63 -0.52
N PRO A 56 8.82 28.40 0.66
CA PRO A 56 9.04 29.25 1.83
C PRO A 56 10.50 29.15 2.30
N GLU A 57 11.08 30.31 2.64
CA GLU A 57 12.43 30.45 3.17
C GLU A 57 12.58 29.70 4.51
N TYR A 58 13.63 28.88 4.61
CA TYR A 58 14.04 28.19 5.82
C TYR A 58 14.72 29.18 6.79
N PRO A 59 14.63 28.95 8.12
CA PRO A 59 15.36 29.76 9.09
C PRO A 59 16.88 29.59 8.97
N ASP A 60 17.59 30.71 9.16
CA ASP A 60 19.04 30.90 9.04
C ASP A 60 19.92 29.76 9.58
N GLU A 61 20.91 29.36 8.77
CA GLU A 61 21.93 28.31 8.97
C GLU A 61 22.85 28.45 10.20
N LYS A 62 22.62 29.41 11.11
CA LYS A 62 23.63 29.81 12.11
C LYS A 62 23.67 29.00 13.40
N ASP A 63 22.78 28.03 13.62
CA ASP A 63 22.74 27.25 14.87
C ASP A 63 23.05 25.74 14.73
N ILE A 64 23.43 25.26 13.53
CA ILE A 64 23.66 23.83 13.27
C ILE A 64 25.10 23.37 13.64
N THR A 65 26.00 24.29 14.01
CA THR A 65 27.42 23.98 14.25
C THR A 65 27.75 23.37 15.63
N LYS A 66 26.77 23.21 16.54
CA LYS A 66 27.05 22.75 17.93
C LYS A 66 27.11 21.23 18.14
N PHE A 67 26.83 20.41 17.13
CA PHE A 67 27.08 18.97 17.23
C PHE A 67 27.60 18.41 15.90
N PRO A 68 28.93 18.42 15.65
CA PRO A 68 29.49 17.51 14.66
C PRO A 68 29.22 16.09 15.16
N LEU A 69 28.14 15.48 14.65
CA LEU A 69 27.93 14.03 14.74
C LEU A 69 29.01 13.39 13.86
N VAL A 70 30.17 13.18 14.46
CA VAL A 70 31.19 12.28 13.94
C VAL A 70 30.53 10.90 13.87
N ILE A 71 30.05 10.54 12.68
CA ILE A 71 29.81 9.15 12.31
C ILE A 71 31.19 8.50 12.36
N ARG A 72 31.62 8.05 13.54
CA ARG A 72 32.73 7.11 13.62
C ARG A 72 32.31 5.96 12.72
N ASP A 73 33.17 5.62 11.77
CA ASP A 73 33.14 4.36 11.04
C ASP A 73 33.33 3.21 12.05
N GLU A 74 32.31 2.98 12.88
CA GLU A 74 32.10 1.72 13.60
C GLU A 74 31.55 0.72 12.57
N LEU A 75 32.34 0.53 11.51
CA LEU A 75 32.30 -0.67 10.68
C LEU A 75 32.63 -1.81 11.62
N MET A 76 31.63 -2.65 11.89
CA MET A 76 31.89 -4.01 12.31
C MET A 76 32.88 -4.62 11.32
N ASN A 77 33.91 -5.30 11.84
CA ASN A 77 34.82 -6.13 11.05
C ASN A 77 34.01 -7.00 10.07
N ASP A 78 34.54 -7.26 8.87
CA ASP A 78 33.93 -8.12 7.85
C ASP A 78 33.49 -9.50 8.40
N ASN A 79 34.06 -9.94 9.52
CA ASN A 79 33.67 -11.16 10.24
C ASN A 79 32.27 -11.10 10.88
N ASP A 80 31.76 -9.93 11.26
CA ASP A 80 30.40 -9.77 11.80
C ASP A 80 29.34 -9.60 10.69
N MET A 81 29.75 -9.21 9.48
CA MET A 81 28.91 -9.22 8.27
C MET A 81 28.62 -10.63 7.76
N ASN A 82 29.47 -11.60 8.12
CA ASN A 82 29.30 -13.02 7.83
C ASN A 82 28.59 -13.80 8.94
N ARG A 83 28.15 -13.16 10.04
CA ARG A 83 27.24 -13.84 10.96
C ARG A 83 25.92 -14.06 10.23
N PRO A 84 25.55 -15.32 9.96
CA PRO A 84 24.34 -15.56 9.23
C PRO A 84 23.18 -15.04 10.07
N ILE A 85 22.30 -14.28 9.41
CA ILE A 85 20.92 -13.97 9.83
C ILE A 85 20.18 -15.25 10.33
N ILE A 86 20.73 -16.45 10.12
CA ILE A 86 20.28 -17.75 10.61
C ILE A 86 20.17 -17.83 12.16
N ASP A 87 20.87 -17.02 12.96
CA ASP A 87 20.72 -17.02 14.43
C ASP A 87 19.50 -16.22 14.95
N LEU A 88 18.55 -15.91 14.06
CA LEU A 88 17.30 -15.17 14.32
C LEU A 88 16.34 -15.85 15.30
N HIS A 89 16.52 -17.15 15.60
CA HIS A 89 15.71 -17.87 16.59
C HIS A 89 16.10 -17.55 18.04
N ARG A 90 17.24 -16.88 18.29
CA ARG A 90 17.77 -16.63 19.64
C ARG A 90 17.43 -15.26 20.24
N LEU A 91 16.76 -14.38 19.50
CA LEU A 91 16.38 -13.06 20.01
C LEU A 91 14.97 -13.07 20.60
N ASN A 92 14.91 -13.08 21.94
CA ASN A 92 13.75 -12.89 22.83
C ASN A 92 12.71 -14.05 22.92
N PRO A 93 12.97 -15.10 23.72
CA PRO A 93 11.96 -16.10 24.08
C PRO A 93 10.80 -15.57 24.96
N GLY A 94 10.88 -14.32 25.45
CA GLY A 94 9.93 -13.76 26.42
C GLY A 94 8.66 -13.13 25.84
N VAL A 95 8.63 -12.78 24.55
CA VAL A 95 7.44 -12.17 23.93
C VAL A 95 6.79 -13.20 23.01
N ARG A 96 5.73 -13.87 23.49
CA ARG A 96 4.88 -14.70 22.63
C ARG A 96 4.20 -13.80 21.60
N GLU A 97 4.81 -13.66 20.43
CA GLU A 97 4.19 -12.96 19.31
C GLU A 97 2.88 -13.65 18.93
N LYS A 98 1.80 -12.89 18.83
CA LYS A 98 0.53 -13.41 18.33
C LYS A 98 0.69 -13.73 16.85
N VAL A 99 0.54 -15.00 16.50
CA VAL A 99 0.52 -15.47 15.10
C VAL A 99 -0.83 -15.10 14.50
N TRP A 100 -0.82 -14.48 13.31
CA TRP A 100 -2.03 -14.19 12.56
C TRP A 100 -2.48 -15.40 11.74
N ARG A 101 -3.79 -15.55 11.58
CA ARG A 101 -4.49 -16.56 10.77
C ARG A 101 -5.77 -15.95 10.22
N ASP A 102 -6.20 -16.34 9.02
CA ASP A 102 -7.45 -15.83 8.44
C ASP A 102 -8.67 -16.16 9.32
N SER A 103 -8.63 -17.26 10.08
CA SER A 103 -9.68 -17.65 11.03
C SER A 103 -9.93 -16.62 12.14
N TYR A 104 -8.97 -15.74 12.46
CA TYR A 104 -9.17 -14.69 13.45
C TYR A 104 -10.23 -13.68 13.04
N LEU A 105 -10.55 -13.57 11.75
CA LEU A 105 -11.60 -12.66 11.26
C LEU A 105 -13.01 -13.26 11.38
N LYS A 106 -13.13 -14.56 11.64
CA LYS A 106 -14.43 -15.27 11.69
C LYS A 106 -14.96 -15.39 13.11
N ASN A 107 -16.27 -15.63 13.22
CA ASN A 107 -16.95 -15.96 14.48
C ASN A 107 -16.76 -14.92 15.59
N ARG A 108 -16.59 -13.65 15.23
CA ARG A 108 -16.58 -12.55 16.18
C ARG A 108 -17.91 -11.84 16.12
N GLN A 109 -18.46 -11.51 17.27
CA GLN A 109 -19.67 -10.70 17.35
C GLN A 109 -19.49 -9.41 16.55
N SER A 110 -20.31 -9.26 15.53
CA SER A 110 -20.33 -8.15 14.57
C SER A 110 -21.77 -7.66 14.37
N ILE A 111 -21.95 -6.60 13.58
CA ILE A 111 -23.27 -6.15 13.14
C ILE A 111 -23.72 -7.05 12.00
N HIS A 112 -24.99 -7.46 12.03
CA HIS A 112 -25.55 -8.31 10.99
C HIS A 112 -25.62 -7.61 9.62
N LEU A 113 -24.68 -7.94 8.73
CA LEU A 113 -24.65 -7.48 7.33
C LEU A 113 -25.44 -8.44 6.44
N HIS A 114 -26.41 -7.90 5.71
CA HIS A 114 -27.27 -8.67 4.82
C HIS A 114 -27.74 -7.82 3.63
N ARG A 115 -28.30 -8.48 2.60
CA ARG A 115 -28.86 -7.79 1.45
C ARG A 115 -30.21 -7.16 1.76
N LEU A 116 -30.39 -5.93 1.28
CA LEU A 116 -31.64 -5.19 1.37
C LEU A 116 -32.28 -5.04 0.00
N ASN A 117 -33.60 -4.88 -0.02
CA ASN A 117 -34.34 -4.52 -1.23
C ASN A 117 -34.23 -3.00 -1.53
N GLY A 118 -34.64 -2.59 -2.74
CA GLY A 118 -34.51 -1.20 -3.19
C GLY A 118 -35.18 -0.18 -2.28
N ILE A 119 -36.39 -0.46 -1.76
CA ILE A 119 -37.14 0.45 -0.88
C ILE A 119 -36.38 0.68 0.43
N ASN A 120 -35.93 -0.40 1.07
CA ASN A 120 -35.18 -0.32 2.31
C ASN A 120 -33.82 0.38 2.10
N LEU A 121 -33.20 0.21 0.93
CA LEU A 121 -31.96 0.90 0.59
C LEU A 121 -32.15 2.42 0.47
N VAL A 122 -33.24 2.89 -0.16
CA VAL A 122 -33.49 4.33 -0.28
C VAL A 122 -33.69 4.98 1.09
N GLU A 123 -34.44 4.34 2.00
CA GLU A 123 -34.59 4.84 3.37
C GLU A 123 -33.28 4.79 4.16
N LEU A 124 -32.49 3.73 3.97
CA LEU A 124 -31.16 3.64 4.56
C LEU A 124 -30.23 4.75 4.08
N CYS A 125 -30.29 5.11 2.79
CA CYS A 125 -29.52 6.21 2.22
C CYS A 125 -29.84 7.55 2.91
N LYS A 126 -31.12 7.85 3.12
CA LYS A 126 -31.55 9.07 3.84
C LYS A 126 -30.98 9.12 5.26
N ASP A 127 -31.08 8.01 6.00
CA ASP A 127 -30.56 7.94 7.38
C ASP A 127 -29.03 8.08 7.43
N VAL A 128 -28.32 7.44 6.48
CA VAL A 128 -26.85 7.52 6.40
C VAL A 128 -26.39 8.92 6.02
N LEU A 129 -26.96 9.55 4.99
CA LEU A 129 -26.55 10.90 4.57
C LEU A 129 -26.90 11.94 5.65
N SER A 130 -28.06 11.83 6.30
CA SER A 130 -28.37 12.63 7.50
C SER A 130 -27.35 12.40 8.62
N GLY A 131 -26.86 11.17 8.74
CA GLY A 131 -25.74 10.79 9.61
C GLY A 131 -24.46 11.58 9.35
N LEU A 132 -24.06 11.64 8.07
CA LEU A 132 -22.80 12.24 7.65
C LEU A 132 -22.84 13.78 7.61
N THR A 133 -24.02 14.40 7.49
CA THR A 133 -24.15 15.87 7.41
C THR A 133 -24.70 16.52 8.68
N HIS A 134 -25.60 15.85 9.43
CA HIS A 134 -26.33 16.47 10.54
C HIS A 134 -26.02 15.87 11.90
N GLU A 135 -26.24 14.57 12.11
CA GLU A 135 -26.03 13.95 13.43
C GLU A 135 -25.60 12.49 13.34
N MET A 136 -24.54 12.12 14.06
CA MET A 136 -24.00 10.76 14.04
C MET A 136 -24.35 9.99 15.31
N THR A 137 -24.91 8.79 15.15
CA THR A 137 -25.23 7.82 16.22
C THR A 137 -24.56 6.49 15.93
N GLU A 138 -24.55 5.56 16.90
CA GLU A 138 -24.08 4.20 16.65
C GLU A 138 -24.93 3.47 15.61
N ARG A 139 -26.26 3.57 15.73
CA ARG A 139 -27.16 3.02 14.72
C ARG A 139 -26.83 3.53 13.32
N ARG A 140 -26.59 4.84 13.15
CA ARG A 140 -26.22 5.41 11.84
C ARG A 140 -24.87 4.93 11.35
N ALA A 141 -23.86 4.82 12.22
CA ALA A 141 -22.58 4.23 11.86
C ALA A 141 -22.71 2.77 11.40
N ALA A 142 -23.59 1.99 12.03
CA ALA A 142 -23.87 0.61 11.62
C ALA A 142 -24.61 0.56 10.27
N ASN A 143 -25.58 1.46 10.08
CA ASN A 143 -26.27 1.66 8.81
C ASN A 143 -25.31 2.06 7.69
N THR A 144 -24.27 2.86 7.96
CA THR A 144 -23.22 3.16 6.99
C THR A 144 -22.49 1.89 6.56
N MET A 145 -22.11 1.00 7.48
CA MET A 145 -21.47 -0.27 7.12
C MET A 145 -22.44 -1.22 6.38
N LEU A 146 -23.71 -1.27 6.77
CA LEU A 146 -24.71 -2.08 6.06
C LEU A 146 -24.95 -1.57 4.63
N LEU A 147 -24.99 -0.25 4.44
CA LEU A 147 -25.15 0.36 3.12
C LEU A 147 -23.91 0.12 2.25
N ALA A 148 -22.71 0.21 2.84
CA ALA A 148 -21.46 -0.17 2.16
C ALA A 148 -21.45 -1.65 1.72
N TRP A 149 -22.00 -2.56 2.53
CA TRP A 149 -22.13 -3.99 2.17
C TRP A 149 -23.08 -4.21 0.98
N ASN A 150 -24.05 -3.31 0.78
CA ASN A 150 -25.00 -3.36 -0.32
C ASN A 150 -24.51 -2.64 -1.59
N MET A 151 -23.23 -2.26 -1.66
CA MET A 151 -22.63 -1.64 -2.84
C MET A 151 -22.81 -2.52 -4.09
N ARG A 152 -23.17 -1.89 -5.21
CA ARG A 152 -23.37 -2.53 -6.51
C ARG A 152 -22.09 -2.47 -7.34
N GLN A 153 -21.98 -3.35 -8.32
CA GLN A 153 -20.91 -3.33 -9.31
C GLN A 153 -21.20 -2.27 -10.39
N PHE A 154 -20.31 -2.16 -11.37
CA PHE A 154 -20.42 -1.21 -12.47
C PHE A 154 -21.71 -1.36 -13.29
N ASP A 155 -22.29 -2.57 -13.33
CA ASP A 155 -23.56 -2.86 -14.00
C ASP A 155 -24.79 -2.35 -13.22
N MET A 156 -24.61 -1.82 -12.00
CA MET A 156 -25.65 -1.38 -11.07
C MET A 156 -26.71 -2.44 -10.75
N VAL A 157 -26.46 -3.71 -11.04
CA VAL A 157 -27.38 -4.82 -10.79
C VAL A 157 -26.70 -5.84 -9.88
N SER A 158 -25.49 -6.24 -10.22
CA SER A 158 -24.70 -7.17 -9.44
C SER A 158 -24.21 -6.52 -8.16
N HIS A 159 -24.15 -7.29 -7.08
CA HIS A 159 -23.57 -6.82 -5.82
C HIS A 159 -22.06 -7.06 -5.78
N VAL A 160 -21.32 -6.16 -5.14
CA VAL A 160 -19.90 -6.35 -4.88
C VAL A 160 -19.67 -7.50 -3.89
N PHE A 161 -20.49 -7.55 -2.84
CA PHE A 161 -20.35 -8.49 -1.74
C PHE A 161 -21.41 -9.62 -1.80
N PRO A 162 -21.09 -10.80 -1.23
CA PRO A 162 -22.04 -11.91 -1.15
C PRO A 162 -23.27 -11.56 -0.31
N ALA A 163 -24.36 -12.31 -0.53
CA ALA A 163 -25.61 -12.08 0.19
C ALA A 163 -25.50 -12.29 1.70
N GLN A 164 -24.64 -13.23 2.08
CA GLN A 164 -24.39 -13.61 3.46
C GLN A 164 -22.98 -13.19 3.87
N ASN A 165 -22.85 -12.75 5.13
CA ASN A 165 -21.58 -12.42 5.74
C ASN A 165 -20.72 -13.71 5.93
N PRO A 166 -19.57 -13.85 5.26
CA PRO A 166 -18.70 -15.04 5.36
C PRO A 166 -17.97 -15.17 6.71
N CYS A 167 -18.01 -14.11 7.52
CA CYS A 167 -17.42 -14.03 8.85
C CYS A 167 -18.48 -14.03 9.96
N ALA A 168 -19.77 -14.25 9.61
CA ALA A 168 -20.90 -14.15 10.54
C ALA A 168 -20.68 -14.99 11.80
N ALA A 169 -21.12 -14.46 12.94
CA ALA A 169 -21.18 -15.18 14.19
C ALA A 169 -22.64 -15.43 14.58
N SER A 170 -22.90 -16.52 15.30
CA SER A 170 -24.23 -16.79 15.86
C SER A 170 -24.69 -15.72 16.86
N SER A 171 -23.74 -14.94 17.40
CA SER A 171 -23.96 -13.85 18.35
C SER A 171 -24.01 -12.45 17.70
N ASP A 172 -24.11 -12.35 16.37
CA ASP A 172 -24.16 -11.07 15.67
C ASP A 172 -25.37 -10.23 16.13
N ILE A 173 -25.16 -8.91 16.22
CA ILE A 173 -26.15 -7.98 16.76
C ILE A 173 -27.00 -7.37 15.65
N GLY A 174 -28.30 -7.26 15.90
CA GLY A 174 -29.22 -6.50 15.06
C GLY A 174 -29.02 -4.99 15.25
N ILE A 175 -29.12 -4.23 14.16
CA ILE A 175 -28.89 -2.77 14.17
C ILE A 175 -29.84 -2.04 15.11
N ASP A 176 -31.08 -2.52 15.27
CA ASP A 176 -32.09 -1.87 16.11
C ASP A 176 -31.75 -1.91 17.61
N THR A 177 -30.82 -2.77 18.02
CA THR A 177 -30.35 -2.87 19.40
C THR A 177 -29.27 -1.83 19.74
N LEU A 178 -28.75 -1.12 18.74
CA LEU A 178 -27.67 -0.15 18.91
C LEU A 178 -28.16 1.17 19.51
N ASN A 179 -27.27 1.83 20.23
CA ASN A 179 -27.56 3.07 20.92
C ASN A 179 -27.92 4.20 19.93
N LYS A 180 -29.00 4.93 20.22
CA LYS A 180 -29.44 6.10 19.45
C LYS A 180 -28.86 7.42 19.98
N ARG A 181 -28.01 7.37 21.01
CA ARG A 181 -27.30 8.54 21.55
C ARG A 181 -26.49 9.21 20.45
N VAL A 182 -26.62 10.53 20.38
CA VAL A 182 -25.87 11.37 19.43
C VAL A 182 -24.44 11.58 19.94
N PHE A 183 -23.48 11.28 19.06
CA PHE A 183 -22.05 11.39 19.30
C PHE A 183 -21.44 12.65 18.66
N GLY A 184 -22.04 13.15 17.59
CA GLY A 184 -21.69 14.40 16.94
C GLY A 184 -22.94 15.01 16.31
N LYS A 185 -23.12 16.32 16.49
CA LYS A 185 -24.23 17.08 15.91
C LYS A 185 -23.67 18.32 15.22
N SER A 186 -24.01 18.48 13.95
CA SER A 186 -23.76 19.67 13.16
C SER A 186 -24.85 20.71 13.40
N GLY A 187 -24.52 21.97 13.10
CA GLY A 187 -25.50 23.04 12.94
C GLY A 187 -26.11 23.10 11.53
N MET A 188 -25.62 22.28 10.60
CA MET A 188 -26.09 22.21 9.21
C MET A 188 -27.37 21.39 9.11
N ASP A 189 -28.22 21.69 8.14
CA ASP A 189 -29.39 20.87 7.84
C ASP A 189 -29.02 19.48 7.29
N PRO A 190 -29.87 18.46 7.48
CA PRO A 190 -29.67 17.15 6.89
C PRO A 190 -29.68 17.25 5.36
N TYR A 191 -28.86 16.41 4.70
CA TYR A 191 -28.86 16.33 3.25
C TYR A 191 -30.26 15.96 2.72
N VAL A 192 -30.75 16.76 1.78
CA VAL A 192 -31.99 16.50 1.05
C VAL A 192 -31.63 15.99 -0.33
N ARG A 193 -32.21 14.85 -0.72
CA ARG A 193 -32.01 14.28 -2.06
C ARG A 193 -32.49 15.26 -3.13
N PRO A 194 -31.66 15.61 -4.13
CA PRO A 194 -32.07 16.40 -5.27
C PRO A 194 -33.21 15.76 -6.06
N GLU A 195 -34.08 16.58 -6.61
CA GLU A 195 -35.15 16.13 -7.51
C GLU A 195 -34.56 15.54 -8.80
N GLY A 196 -35.21 14.50 -9.33
CA GLY A 196 -34.84 13.90 -10.62
C GLY A 196 -33.72 12.86 -10.61
N ILE A 197 -33.09 12.57 -9.47
CA ILE A 197 -32.16 11.43 -9.35
C ILE A 197 -32.97 10.13 -9.30
N GLU A 198 -32.59 9.10 -10.05
CA GLU A 198 -33.22 7.78 -9.99
C GLU A 198 -32.86 7.00 -8.71
N ASN A 199 -33.73 6.08 -8.27
CA ASN A 199 -33.51 5.36 -7.01
C ASN A 199 -32.22 4.52 -7.02
N ASP A 200 -31.91 3.87 -8.14
CA ASP A 200 -30.72 3.02 -8.25
C ASP A 200 -29.44 3.85 -8.25
N GLU A 201 -29.43 4.99 -8.94
CA GLU A 201 -28.32 5.95 -8.96
C GLU A 201 -28.06 6.52 -7.56
N TYR A 202 -29.13 6.93 -6.87
CA TYR A 202 -29.07 7.44 -5.51
C TYR A 202 -28.47 6.40 -4.56
N VAL A 203 -28.94 5.16 -4.62
CA VAL A 203 -28.45 4.05 -3.79
C VAL A 203 -27.00 3.73 -4.10
N ALA A 204 -26.61 3.66 -5.39
CA ALA A 204 -25.24 3.38 -5.80
C ALA A 204 -24.27 4.43 -5.24
N ALA A 205 -24.60 5.71 -5.35
CA ALA A 205 -23.76 6.79 -4.84
C ALA A 205 -23.67 6.82 -3.31
N CYS A 206 -24.79 6.58 -2.61
CA CYS A 206 -24.77 6.52 -1.14
C CYS A 206 -23.97 5.31 -0.63
N ALA A 207 -24.09 4.14 -1.27
CA ALA A 207 -23.30 2.96 -0.95
C ALA A 207 -21.81 3.17 -1.22
N TYR A 208 -21.47 3.84 -2.33
CA TYR A 208 -20.10 4.22 -2.67
C TYR A 208 -19.49 5.17 -1.63
N ILE A 209 -20.21 6.23 -1.23
CA ILE A 209 -19.78 7.12 -0.14
C ILE A 209 -19.65 6.35 1.17
N SER A 210 -20.62 5.49 1.50
CA SER A 210 -20.58 4.68 2.72
C SER A 210 -19.36 3.78 2.77
N ALA A 211 -19.04 3.09 1.68
CA ALA A 211 -17.84 2.27 1.55
C ALA A 211 -16.56 3.11 1.67
N SER A 212 -16.55 4.33 1.14
CA SER A 212 -15.41 5.25 1.30
C SER A 212 -15.10 5.57 2.77
N THR A 213 -16.11 5.59 3.66
CA THR A 213 -15.93 5.88 5.09
C THR A 213 -15.14 4.80 5.82
N LEU A 214 -15.04 3.58 5.27
CA LEU A 214 -14.30 2.48 5.90
C LEU A 214 -12.81 2.81 6.07
N ARG A 215 -12.25 3.76 5.31
CA ARG A 215 -10.88 4.24 5.53
C ARG A 215 -10.67 4.90 6.89
N LEU A 216 -11.73 5.38 7.56
CA LEU A 216 -11.65 6.03 8.87
C LEU A 216 -11.16 5.10 10.00
N PHE A 217 -11.14 3.78 9.78
CA PHE A 217 -10.51 2.83 10.69
C PHE A 217 -9.00 3.06 10.83
N SER A 218 -8.34 3.63 9.81
CA SER A 218 -6.93 4.00 9.85
C SER A 218 -6.70 5.52 9.70
N GLN A 219 -7.39 6.16 8.76
CA GLN A 219 -7.17 7.56 8.38
C GLN A 219 -7.84 8.57 9.31
N SER A 220 -7.29 9.79 9.41
CA SER A 220 -7.90 10.88 10.16
C SER A 220 -9.18 11.40 9.49
N ALA A 221 -10.04 12.07 10.26
CA ALA A 221 -11.22 12.74 9.71
C ALA A 221 -10.82 13.81 8.68
N ASP A 222 -9.75 14.58 8.93
CA ASP A 222 -9.25 15.62 8.02
C ASP A 222 -8.81 15.05 6.66
N ASN A 223 -8.13 13.89 6.68
CA ASN A 223 -7.73 13.20 5.45
C ASN A 223 -8.97 12.77 4.65
N TYR A 224 -9.98 12.22 5.32
CA TYR A 224 -11.25 11.87 4.68
C TYR A 224 -11.98 13.09 4.12
N MET A 225 -12.04 14.20 4.85
CA MET A 225 -12.68 15.44 4.41
C MET A 225 -12.03 15.98 3.13
N THR A 226 -10.70 15.97 3.05
CA THR A 226 -9.97 16.34 1.82
C THR A 226 -10.30 15.40 0.66
N ALA A 227 -10.43 14.09 0.97
CA ALA A 227 -10.68 13.07 -0.02
C ALA A 227 -12.08 13.14 -0.62
N VAL A 228 -13.09 13.34 0.22
CA VAL A 228 -14.51 13.35 -0.15
C VAL A 228 -14.91 14.63 -0.88
N ASP A 229 -14.19 15.73 -0.66
CA ASP A 229 -14.40 17.00 -1.38
C ASP A 229 -13.95 16.93 -2.85
N LYS A 230 -12.93 16.10 -3.16
CA LYS A 230 -12.27 16.14 -4.47
C LYS A 230 -12.25 14.81 -5.19
N HIS A 231 -11.44 13.86 -4.72
CA HIS A 231 -11.09 12.70 -5.53
C HIS A 231 -12.11 11.56 -5.44
N ILE A 232 -12.75 11.36 -4.28
CA ILE A 232 -13.73 10.27 -4.13
C ILE A 232 -14.91 10.47 -5.10
N PRO A 233 -15.58 11.65 -5.17
CA PRO A 233 -16.66 11.86 -6.14
C PRO A 233 -16.17 11.80 -7.58
N ARG A 234 -14.98 12.35 -7.88
CA ARG A 234 -14.42 12.33 -9.25
C ARG A 234 -14.21 10.91 -9.78
N MET A 235 -13.77 9.99 -8.94
CA MET A 235 -13.53 8.59 -9.32
C MET A 235 -14.83 7.79 -9.51
N PHE A 236 -15.98 8.32 -9.11
CA PHE A 236 -17.27 7.65 -9.30
C PHE A 236 -17.55 7.36 -10.77
N TYR A 237 -17.26 8.32 -11.65
CA TYR A 237 -17.40 8.17 -13.10
C TYR A 237 -16.56 7.02 -13.65
N THR A 238 -15.35 6.80 -13.13
CA THR A 238 -14.48 5.70 -13.57
C THR A 238 -15.09 4.33 -13.35
N PHE A 239 -15.93 4.17 -12.32
CA PHE A 239 -16.50 2.86 -11.96
C PHE A 239 -17.92 2.66 -12.47
N TYR A 240 -18.73 3.72 -12.52
CA TYR A 240 -20.14 3.62 -12.90
C TYR A 240 -20.47 4.26 -14.26
N ASN A 241 -19.49 4.87 -14.93
CA ASN A 241 -19.65 5.58 -16.20
C ASN A 241 -20.78 6.63 -16.18
N MET A 242 -21.00 7.24 -15.01
CA MET A 242 -22.02 8.26 -14.78
C MET A 242 -21.46 9.38 -13.89
N GLY A 243 -22.01 10.59 -14.01
CA GLY A 243 -21.69 11.68 -13.10
C GLY A 243 -22.04 11.33 -11.66
N PHE A 244 -21.34 11.91 -10.68
CA PHE A 244 -21.67 11.71 -9.27
C PHE A 244 -23.02 12.38 -8.94
N PRO A 245 -24.07 11.62 -8.56
CA PRO A 245 -25.44 12.14 -8.53
C PRO A 245 -25.76 12.92 -7.25
N LEU A 246 -25.00 12.73 -6.17
CA LEU A 246 -25.23 13.46 -4.90
C LEU A 246 -24.67 14.89 -5.00
N THR A 247 -25.26 15.70 -5.86
CA THR A 247 -24.94 17.12 -5.98
C THR A 247 -25.17 17.78 -4.62
N GLU A 248 -24.29 18.72 -4.26
CA GLU A 248 -24.30 19.46 -2.99
C GLU A 248 -24.06 18.63 -1.72
N PHE A 249 -23.76 17.33 -1.83
CA PHE A 249 -23.37 16.53 -0.68
C PHE A 249 -22.07 17.07 -0.06
N LYS A 250 -22.19 17.64 1.14
CA LYS A 250 -21.08 18.15 1.94
C LYS A 250 -21.14 17.52 3.33
N PRO A 251 -20.32 16.48 3.61
CA PRO A 251 -20.29 15.89 4.94
C PRO A 251 -19.80 16.91 5.98
N ASP A 252 -20.27 16.78 7.21
CA ASP A 252 -19.86 17.64 8.31
C ASP A 252 -18.70 17.02 9.08
N LYS A 253 -17.66 17.82 9.35
CA LYS A 253 -16.44 17.34 10.01
C LYS A 253 -16.73 16.73 11.39
N LYS A 254 -17.63 17.30 12.20
CA LYS A 254 -17.95 16.77 13.54
C LYS A 254 -18.65 15.41 13.43
N CYS A 255 -19.48 15.23 12.40
CA CYS A 255 -20.14 13.95 12.14
C CYS A 255 -19.13 12.88 11.69
N ILE A 256 -18.17 13.23 10.84
CA ILE A 256 -17.08 12.34 10.42
C ILE A 256 -16.15 11.98 11.59
N GLU A 257 -15.80 12.94 12.44
CA GLU A 257 -15.03 12.69 13.67
C GLU A 257 -15.76 11.76 14.64
N ALA A 258 -17.07 11.95 14.79
CA ALA A 258 -17.92 11.07 15.58
C ALA A 258 -17.96 9.64 15.00
N LEU A 259 -18.11 9.50 13.67
CA LEU A 259 -18.07 8.21 12.98
C LEU A 259 -16.73 7.50 13.20
N LYS A 260 -15.62 8.21 12.99
CA LYS A 260 -14.26 7.69 13.25
C LYS A 260 -14.13 7.21 14.70
N ARG A 261 -14.59 7.99 15.66
CA ARG A 261 -14.55 7.61 17.09
C ARG A 261 -15.35 6.33 17.33
N ILE A 262 -16.54 6.18 16.74
CA ILE A 262 -17.35 4.97 16.87
C ILE A 262 -16.60 3.76 16.29
N TYR A 263 -16.09 3.85 15.06
CA TYR A 263 -15.32 2.78 14.40
C TYR A 263 -14.10 2.34 15.20
N THR A 264 -13.37 3.28 15.80
CA THR A 264 -12.08 2.99 16.45
C THR A 264 -12.21 2.54 17.91
N THR A 265 -13.20 3.05 18.65
CA THR A 265 -13.38 2.77 20.08
C THR A 265 -14.16 1.50 20.38
N LYS A 266 -15.05 1.07 19.46
CA LYS A 266 -15.97 -0.04 19.69
C LYS A 266 -15.56 -1.29 18.91
N PRO A 267 -15.21 -2.40 19.60
CA PRO A 267 -14.77 -3.63 18.93
C PRO A 267 -15.76 -4.18 17.91
N VAL A 268 -17.06 -4.01 18.13
CA VAL A 268 -18.10 -4.55 17.25
C VAL A 268 -17.99 -4.01 15.81
N TYR A 269 -17.70 -2.72 15.61
CA TYR A 269 -17.54 -2.13 14.28
C TYR A 269 -16.29 -2.65 13.58
N ARG A 270 -15.21 -2.84 14.35
CA ARG A 270 -13.99 -3.46 13.84
C ARG A 270 -14.22 -4.91 13.42
N ASN A 271 -15.04 -5.65 14.16
CA ASN A 271 -15.45 -7.00 13.75
C ASN A 271 -16.36 -6.96 12.51
N THR A 272 -17.25 -5.97 12.39
CA THR A 272 -18.07 -5.76 11.18
C THR A 272 -17.24 -5.41 9.93
N LEU A 273 -16.03 -4.88 10.10
CA LEU A 273 -15.10 -4.63 8.99
C LEU A 273 -14.51 -5.94 8.42
N ALA A 274 -14.42 -6.99 9.25
CA ALA A 274 -13.79 -8.27 8.89
C ALA A 274 -14.28 -8.88 7.57
N PRO A 275 -15.59 -9.00 7.29
CA PRO A 275 -16.05 -9.57 6.03
C PRO A 275 -15.66 -8.77 4.79
N PHE A 276 -15.57 -7.43 4.86
CA PHE A 276 -15.08 -6.61 3.75
C PHE A 276 -13.63 -6.95 3.40
N LEU A 277 -12.80 -7.13 4.43
CA LEU A 277 -11.38 -7.44 4.29
C LEU A 277 -11.15 -8.89 3.86
N TYR A 278 -11.96 -9.81 4.35
CA TYR A 278 -11.89 -11.23 4.03
C TYR A 278 -12.25 -11.52 2.57
N GLU A 279 -13.27 -10.83 2.04
CA GLU A 279 -13.68 -10.99 0.63
C GLU A 279 -12.82 -10.23 -0.36
N PHE A 280 -12.08 -9.21 0.07
CA PHE A 280 -11.33 -8.34 -0.83
C PHE A 280 -10.43 -9.08 -1.83
N LYS A 281 -9.68 -10.10 -1.39
CA LYS A 281 -8.81 -10.88 -2.29
C LYS A 281 -9.60 -11.64 -3.37
N GLY A 282 -10.82 -12.05 -3.06
CA GLY A 282 -11.70 -12.78 -3.96
C GLY A 282 -12.47 -11.89 -4.95
N LEU A 283 -12.42 -10.57 -4.80
CA LEU A 283 -13.05 -9.63 -5.72
C LEU A 283 -12.32 -9.65 -7.08
N LYS A 284 -13.10 -9.69 -8.15
CA LYS A 284 -12.61 -9.56 -9.53
C LYS A 284 -12.84 -8.13 -10.03
N ASP A 285 -14.05 -7.83 -10.47
CA ASP A 285 -14.35 -6.58 -11.19
C ASP A 285 -14.39 -5.35 -10.26
N ALA A 286 -14.92 -5.52 -9.06
CA ALA A 286 -15.05 -4.44 -8.07
C ALA A 286 -13.76 -4.20 -7.24
N LYS A 287 -12.67 -4.94 -7.52
CA LYS A 287 -11.45 -4.88 -6.69
C LYS A 287 -10.81 -3.50 -6.71
N GLY A 288 -10.65 -2.91 -7.90
CA GLY A 288 -10.06 -1.56 -8.04
C GLY A 288 -10.88 -0.47 -7.33
N MET A 289 -12.21 -0.59 -7.37
CA MET A 289 -13.10 0.33 -6.65
C MET A 289 -12.94 0.20 -5.13
N CYS A 290 -13.02 -1.01 -4.58
CA CYS A 290 -12.84 -1.24 -3.14
C CYS A 290 -11.44 -0.82 -2.65
N GLN A 291 -10.43 -1.00 -3.51
CA GLN A 291 -9.06 -0.59 -3.25
C GLN A 291 -8.93 0.91 -3.07
N MET A 292 -9.46 1.68 -4.01
CA MET A 292 -9.48 3.14 -3.93
C MET A 292 -10.34 3.66 -2.77
N LEU A 293 -11.48 3.00 -2.51
CA LEU A 293 -12.44 3.45 -1.49
C LEU A 293 -11.95 3.23 -0.06
N TYR A 294 -11.28 2.12 0.23
CA TYR A 294 -10.85 1.85 1.60
C TYR A 294 -9.63 0.96 1.71
N GLU A 295 -9.43 -0.02 0.82
CA GLU A 295 -8.47 -1.08 1.13
C GLU A 295 -7.01 -0.60 1.13
N GLN A 296 -6.64 0.30 0.22
CA GLN A 296 -5.29 0.88 0.18
C GLN A 296 -4.91 1.60 1.48
N ASP A 297 -5.91 2.18 2.16
CA ASP A 297 -5.74 2.93 3.40
C ASP A 297 -5.71 2.02 4.63
N LEU A 298 -6.30 0.83 4.52
CA LEU A 298 -6.37 -0.15 5.60
C LEU A 298 -5.21 -1.15 5.55
N ALA A 299 -4.78 -1.52 4.35
CA ALA A 299 -3.68 -2.44 4.12
C ALA A 299 -2.38 -1.91 4.74
N PHE A 300 -1.67 -2.80 5.42
CA PHE A 300 -0.39 -2.50 6.06
C PHE A 300 -0.42 -1.38 7.10
N THR A 301 -1.60 -0.99 7.61
CA THR A 301 -1.71 -0.02 8.70
C THR A 301 -0.78 -0.44 9.85
N GLY A 302 0.15 0.42 10.25
CA GLY A 302 1.11 0.13 11.33
C GLY A 302 2.20 -0.91 11.00
N ILE A 303 2.25 -1.47 9.78
CA ILE A 303 3.30 -2.37 9.27
C ILE A 303 3.77 -1.99 7.87
N TYR A 304 3.64 -0.72 7.48
CA TYR A 304 3.95 -0.21 6.13
C TYR A 304 5.38 -0.54 5.66
N GLY A 305 6.32 -0.66 6.61
CA GLY A 305 7.69 -1.12 6.34
C GLY A 305 7.77 -2.47 5.60
N VAL A 306 6.77 -3.35 5.75
CA VAL A 306 6.73 -4.65 5.03
C VAL A 306 6.61 -4.42 3.53
N ASN A 307 5.69 -3.54 3.11
CA ASN A 307 5.48 -3.22 1.71
C ASN A 307 6.73 -2.55 1.10
N LEU A 308 7.29 -1.55 1.79
CA LEU A 308 8.52 -0.88 1.37
C LEU A 308 9.71 -1.85 1.28
N TYR A 309 9.82 -2.78 2.21
CA TYR A 309 10.93 -3.74 2.20
C TYR A 309 10.85 -4.69 1.01
N LEU A 310 9.67 -5.19 0.67
CA LEU A 310 9.45 -6.01 -0.52
C LEU A 310 9.74 -5.22 -1.80
N ARG A 311 9.21 -3.98 -1.92
CA ARG A 311 9.46 -3.10 -3.07
C ARG A 311 10.94 -2.79 -3.26
N ALA A 312 11.65 -2.48 -2.18
CA ALA A 312 13.09 -2.24 -2.22
C ALA A 312 13.87 -3.49 -2.64
N CYS A 313 13.49 -4.68 -2.14
CA CYS A 313 14.10 -5.95 -2.59
C CYS A 313 13.91 -6.16 -4.08
N PHE A 314 12.69 -5.97 -4.59
CA PHE A 314 12.39 -6.13 -6.02
C PHE A 314 13.13 -5.12 -6.88
N GLY A 315 13.12 -3.84 -6.51
CA GLY A 315 13.81 -2.79 -7.24
C GLY A 315 15.33 -2.92 -7.29
N LEU A 316 15.92 -3.54 -6.27
CA LEU A 316 17.36 -3.82 -6.20
C LEU A 316 17.73 -5.22 -6.73
N HIS A 317 16.75 -6.01 -7.17
CA HIS A 317 16.92 -7.43 -7.48
C HIS A 317 17.61 -8.22 -6.36
N ALA A 318 17.31 -7.87 -5.10
CA ALA A 318 17.93 -8.42 -3.92
C ALA A 318 17.01 -9.40 -3.17
N SER A 319 17.59 -10.42 -2.54
CA SER A 319 16.88 -11.23 -1.57
C SER A 319 16.61 -10.43 -0.28
N LEU A 320 15.63 -10.89 0.52
CA LEU A 320 15.36 -10.27 1.84
C LEU A 320 16.64 -10.21 2.68
N VAL A 321 17.43 -11.28 2.68
CA VAL A 321 18.65 -11.39 3.49
C VAL A 321 19.72 -10.41 3.00
N GLN A 322 19.91 -10.30 1.68
CA GLN A 322 20.88 -9.39 1.09
C GLN A 322 20.56 -7.94 1.44
N LEU A 323 19.31 -7.48 1.22
CA LEU A 323 18.92 -6.12 1.57
C LEU A 323 19.00 -5.86 3.07
N GLY A 324 18.56 -6.84 3.89
CA GLY A 324 18.64 -6.76 5.34
C GLY A 324 20.08 -6.61 5.86
N SER A 325 21.03 -7.27 5.22
CA SER A 325 22.46 -7.20 5.55
C SER A 325 23.07 -5.85 5.15
N CYS A 326 22.67 -5.29 4.01
CA CYS A 326 23.15 -3.97 3.57
C CYS A 326 22.65 -2.84 4.47
N LEU A 327 21.44 -2.96 5.00
CA LEU A 327 20.85 -1.98 5.91
C LEU A 327 21.14 -2.28 7.38
N TRP A 328 22.00 -3.25 7.69
CA TRP A 328 22.25 -3.70 9.06
C TRP A 328 22.99 -2.63 9.88
N HIS A 329 22.25 -1.95 10.76
CA HIS A 329 22.78 -0.90 11.62
C HIS A 329 22.12 -0.95 13.00
N ARG A 330 22.78 -0.39 14.04
CA ARG A 330 22.24 -0.40 15.42
C ARG A 330 20.82 0.18 15.53
N PHE A 331 20.46 1.11 14.66
CA PHE A 331 19.13 1.76 14.62
C PHE A 331 18.10 1.06 13.72
N THR A 332 18.51 0.08 12.90
CA THR A 332 17.63 -0.55 11.90
C THR A 332 17.49 -2.06 12.11
N LYS A 333 18.49 -2.73 12.71
CA LYS A 333 18.60 -4.20 12.80
C LYS A 333 17.36 -4.90 13.35
N GLU A 334 16.80 -4.43 14.46
CA GLU A 334 15.64 -5.07 15.10
C GLU A 334 14.39 -5.00 14.23
N THR A 335 14.21 -3.86 13.56
CA THR A 335 13.09 -3.65 12.62
C THR A 335 13.28 -4.51 11.37
N LEU A 336 14.49 -4.58 10.81
CA LEU A 336 14.79 -5.41 9.63
C LEU A 336 14.60 -6.91 9.91
N ILE A 337 15.03 -7.38 11.08
CA ILE A 337 14.74 -8.74 11.58
C ILE A 337 13.24 -9.02 11.55
N SER A 338 12.45 -8.10 12.13
CA SER A 338 11.00 -8.25 12.22
C SER A 338 10.35 -8.25 10.84
N LEU A 339 10.75 -7.34 9.95
CA LEU A 339 10.26 -7.25 8.57
C LEU A 339 10.59 -8.52 7.78
N CYS A 340 11.83 -9.00 7.83
CA CYS A 340 12.26 -10.21 7.15
C CYS A 340 11.44 -11.44 7.59
N ARG A 341 11.21 -11.57 8.91
CA ARG A 341 10.38 -12.66 9.46
C ARG A 341 8.94 -12.59 8.98
N ILE A 342 8.34 -11.40 8.97
CA ILE A 342 6.96 -11.20 8.48
C ILE A 342 6.86 -11.55 6.99
N CYS A 343 7.78 -11.02 6.17
CA CYS A 343 7.79 -11.29 4.74
C CYS A 343 7.92 -12.79 4.45
N ARG A 344 8.86 -13.48 5.10
CA ARG A 344 9.04 -14.93 4.93
C ARG A 344 7.78 -15.72 5.27
N LYS A 345 7.16 -15.42 6.41
CA LYS A 345 6.04 -16.21 6.94
C LYS A 345 4.70 -15.93 6.27
N TYR A 346 4.47 -14.70 5.80
CA TYR A 346 3.13 -14.28 5.35
C TYR A 346 3.09 -13.79 3.90
N ALA A 347 4.19 -13.25 3.36
CA ALA A 347 4.21 -12.75 1.98
C ALA A 347 4.77 -13.79 1.00
N LEU A 348 5.72 -14.64 1.45
CA LEU A 348 6.44 -15.58 0.58
C LEU A 348 6.06 -17.06 0.83
N ASP A 349 5.33 -17.36 1.90
CA ASP A 349 4.87 -18.72 2.23
C ASP A 349 3.38 -18.88 1.89
N PRO A 350 3.04 -19.62 0.81
CA PRO A 350 1.67 -19.81 0.36
C PRO A 350 0.94 -20.89 1.19
N SER A 351 0.96 -20.76 2.52
CA SER A 351 0.20 -21.65 3.40
C SER A 351 -1.33 -21.42 3.29
N LEU A 352 -2.11 -22.51 3.37
CA LEU A 352 -3.58 -22.46 3.33
C LEU A 352 -4.18 -21.55 4.42
N GLU A 353 -3.55 -21.47 5.60
CA GLU A 353 -4.00 -20.64 6.73
C GLU A 353 -3.98 -19.12 6.48
N ASN A 354 -3.26 -18.66 5.44
CA ASN A 354 -3.16 -17.25 5.03
C ASN A 354 -3.59 -17.02 3.58
N SER A 355 -4.36 -17.95 3.00
CA SER A 355 -4.78 -17.90 1.60
C SER A 355 -5.53 -16.63 1.19
N ARG A 356 -6.15 -15.90 2.13
CA ARG A 356 -6.85 -14.64 1.88
C ARG A 356 -5.99 -13.39 2.07
N ASP A 357 -4.71 -13.53 2.42
CA ASP A 357 -3.75 -12.45 2.70
C ASP A 357 -4.25 -11.44 3.76
N THR A 358 -5.08 -11.87 4.71
CA THR A 358 -5.70 -10.93 5.67
C THR A 358 -4.73 -10.40 6.71
N TRP A 359 -3.54 -10.99 6.80
CA TRP A 359 -2.47 -10.59 7.71
C TRP A 359 -2.05 -9.13 7.54
N LYS A 360 -2.18 -8.56 6.33
CA LYS A 360 -1.88 -7.14 6.08
C LYS A 360 -2.80 -6.19 6.86
N TYR A 361 -3.92 -6.68 7.40
CA TYR A 361 -4.86 -5.91 8.22
C TYR A 361 -4.71 -6.18 9.73
N ALA A 362 -3.77 -7.03 10.14
CA ALA A 362 -3.70 -7.55 11.52
C ALA A 362 -3.66 -6.46 12.60
N ARG A 363 -2.97 -5.36 12.33
CA ARG A 363 -2.81 -4.23 13.25
C ARG A 363 -4.11 -3.48 13.52
N LEU A 364 -5.09 -3.52 12.61
CA LEU A 364 -6.42 -2.98 12.88
C LEU A 364 -7.04 -3.68 14.09
N TYR A 365 -6.78 -4.99 14.26
CA TYR A 365 -7.33 -5.84 15.31
C TYR A 365 -6.50 -5.88 16.59
N GLY A 366 -5.29 -5.32 16.59
CA GLY A 366 -4.52 -5.13 17.82
C GLY A 366 -3.06 -4.81 17.60
N THR A 367 -2.50 -4.03 18.51
CA THR A 367 -1.08 -3.66 18.52
C THR A 367 -0.15 -4.80 18.93
N GLY A 368 -0.70 -5.93 19.39
CA GLY A 368 0.06 -7.13 19.71
C GLY A 368 0.40 -8.02 18.52
N TYR A 369 -0.13 -7.73 17.33
CA TYR A 369 0.28 -8.37 16.08
C TYR A 369 1.43 -7.60 15.47
N PHE A 370 2.50 -8.31 15.10
CA PHE A 370 3.72 -7.77 14.50
C PHE A 370 4.37 -6.66 15.35
N PRO A 371 5.40 -6.97 16.15
CA PRO A 371 6.01 -6.03 17.10
C PRO A 371 6.89 -4.95 16.42
N LEU A 372 6.41 -4.37 15.32
CA LEU A 372 6.98 -3.19 14.68
C LEU A 372 6.50 -1.97 15.47
N HIS A 373 7.34 -1.49 16.39
CA HIS A 373 7.02 -0.30 17.18
C HIS A 373 7.27 0.95 16.32
N PRO A 374 6.26 1.83 16.10
CA PRO A 374 6.40 2.98 15.22
C PRO A 374 7.66 3.82 15.50
N ASP A 375 7.98 4.06 16.77
CA ASP A 375 9.17 4.83 17.18
C ASP A 375 10.50 4.15 16.93
N LYS A 376 10.57 2.81 17.07
CA LYS A 376 11.80 2.03 16.85
C LYS A 376 12.00 1.68 15.38
N SER A 377 10.96 1.82 14.56
CA SER A 377 10.98 1.46 13.15
C SER A 377 11.21 2.66 12.21
N LYS A 378 11.16 3.91 12.70
CA LYS A 378 11.28 5.13 11.87
C LYS A 378 12.52 5.14 10.99
N SER A 379 13.70 4.83 11.54
CA SER A 379 14.96 4.86 10.78
C SER A 379 15.00 3.79 9.68
N ALA A 380 14.58 2.56 9.97
CA ALA A 380 14.56 1.49 8.97
C ALA A 380 13.52 1.76 7.88
N VAL A 381 12.31 2.16 8.26
CA VAL A 381 11.23 2.52 7.33
C VAL A 381 11.64 3.72 6.47
N GLY A 382 12.30 4.73 7.05
CA GLY A 382 12.83 5.88 6.34
C GLY A 382 13.88 5.50 5.30
N CYS A 383 14.86 4.67 5.66
CA CYS A 383 15.86 4.16 4.71
C CYS A 383 15.18 3.44 3.52
N LEU A 384 14.20 2.57 3.81
CA LEU A 384 13.48 1.82 2.79
C LEU A 384 12.64 2.75 1.88
N ALA A 385 12.00 3.77 2.44
CA ALA A 385 11.27 4.77 1.68
C ALA A 385 12.20 5.56 0.73
N ILE A 386 13.37 6.00 1.22
CA ILE A 386 14.38 6.70 0.41
C ILE A 386 14.88 5.80 -0.73
N ILE A 387 15.15 4.52 -0.45
CA ILE A 387 15.54 3.55 -1.48
C ILE A 387 14.44 3.43 -2.54
N CYS A 388 13.18 3.21 -2.13
CA CYS A 388 12.06 3.10 -3.07
C CYS A 388 11.90 4.37 -3.93
N LYS A 389 12.06 5.56 -3.34
CA LYS A 389 12.04 6.84 -4.05
C LYS A 389 13.17 6.93 -5.08
N LYS A 390 14.40 6.57 -4.71
CA LYS A 390 15.57 6.61 -5.61
C LYS A 390 15.50 5.61 -6.76
N LEU A 391 14.75 4.52 -6.58
CA LEU A 391 14.51 3.53 -7.62
C LEU A 391 13.32 3.89 -8.52
N GLY A 392 12.59 4.98 -8.23
CA GLY A 392 11.40 5.38 -8.99
C GLY A 392 10.18 4.48 -8.74
N ILE A 393 10.18 3.68 -7.67
CA ILE A 393 9.12 2.70 -7.35
C ILE A 393 8.07 3.32 -6.40
N SER A 394 8.17 4.63 -6.15
CA SER A 394 7.29 5.37 -5.24
C SER A 394 5.94 5.79 -5.84
N GLU A 395 5.59 5.32 -7.05
CA GLU A 395 4.29 5.47 -7.75
C GLU A 395 3.31 6.46 -7.10
N ASN A 396 3.44 7.75 -7.41
CA ASN A 396 2.53 8.85 -7.05
C ASN A 396 2.16 9.02 -5.55
N GLN A 397 2.72 8.23 -4.64
CA GLN A 397 2.55 8.41 -3.20
C GLN A 397 3.67 9.32 -2.71
N ASP A 398 3.30 10.47 -2.16
CA ASP A 398 4.25 11.27 -1.40
C ASP A 398 4.63 10.50 -0.12
N LEU A 399 5.72 9.75 -0.20
CA LEU A 399 6.25 8.94 0.90
C LEU A 399 6.51 9.78 2.17
N MET A 400 6.55 11.11 2.07
CA MET A 400 6.67 12.04 3.20
C MET A 400 5.41 12.11 4.08
N HIS A 401 4.27 11.58 3.62
CA HIS A 401 3.02 11.49 4.39
C HIS A 401 2.92 10.23 5.27
N ILE A 402 3.91 9.34 5.23
CA ILE A 402 3.99 8.26 6.22
C ILE A 402 4.16 8.94 7.59
N GLU A 403 3.19 8.77 8.49
CA GLU A 403 3.17 9.40 9.81
C GLU A 403 4.46 9.14 10.61
N GLN A 404 5.13 8.00 10.34
CA GLN A 404 6.42 7.62 10.92
C GLN A 404 7.60 8.49 10.47
N LEU A 405 7.49 9.21 9.34
CA LEU A 405 8.55 10.04 8.76
C LEU A 405 8.34 11.55 8.98
N ARG A 406 7.14 11.98 9.37
CA ARG A 406 6.74 13.41 9.47
C ARG A 406 7.58 14.25 10.44
N ASN A 407 8.33 13.62 11.36
CA ASN A 407 9.13 14.27 12.40
C ASN A 407 10.59 13.76 12.46
N LEU A 408 11.18 13.30 11.36
CA LEU A 408 12.51 12.70 11.37
C LEU A 408 13.65 13.74 11.53
N PHE A 409 14.17 13.88 12.75
CA PHE A 409 15.47 14.49 13.04
C PHE A 409 16.67 13.69 12.46
N PHE A 410 16.45 12.45 11.98
CA PHE A 410 17.50 11.52 11.51
C PHE A 410 17.52 11.34 9.97
N TRP A 411 17.03 12.33 9.23
CA TRP A 411 16.92 12.28 7.77
C TRP A 411 18.27 12.07 7.09
N GLU A 412 19.31 12.79 7.52
CA GLU A 412 20.66 12.71 6.92
C GLU A 412 21.28 11.32 7.09
N SER A 413 21.25 10.74 8.29
CA SER A 413 21.80 9.40 8.52
C SER A 413 21.05 8.32 7.72
N SER A 414 19.73 8.47 7.55
CA SER A 414 18.91 7.54 6.77
C SER A 414 19.21 7.66 5.27
N ASN A 415 19.43 8.88 4.77
CA ASN A 415 19.86 9.13 3.38
C ASN A 415 21.23 8.52 3.10
N VAL A 416 22.23 8.76 3.96
CA VAL A 416 23.58 8.22 3.77
C VAL A 416 23.55 6.70 3.69
N LEU A 417 22.81 6.03 4.58
CA LEU A 417 22.69 4.57 4.57
C LEU A 417 21.95 4.06 3.32
N ALA A 418 20.90 4.74 2.90
CA ALA A 418 20.17 4.42 1.67
C ALA A 418 21.04 4.60 0.42
N ASP A 419 21.81 5.68 0.33
CA ASP A 419 22.72 5.97 -0.77
C ASP A 419 23.83 4.94 -0.90
N ARG A 420 24.47 4.59 0.21
CA ARG A 420 25.47 3.52 0.25
C ARG A 420 24.89 2.19 -0.21
N THR A 421 23.66 1.88 0.20
CA THR A 421 22.98 0.64 -0.19
C THR A 421 22.71 0.60 -1.69
N VAL A 422 22.10 1.64 -2.25
CA VAL A 422 21.83 1.73 -3.71
C VAL A 422 23.12 1.69 -4.51
N ALA A 423 24.17 2.42 -4.08
CA ALA A 423 25.46 2.43 -4.73
C ALA A 423 26.10 1.03 -4.75
N ARG A 424 26.03 0.28 -3.64
CA ARG A 424 26.58 -1.07 -3.53
C ARG A 424 25.91 -2.06 -4.49
N PHE A 425 24.58 -2.02 -4.60
CA PHE A 425 23.85 -2.88 -5.54
C PHE A 425 24.10 -2.48 -7.00
N ARG A 426 24.22 -1.18 -7.31
CA ARG A 426 24.59 -0.71 -8.65
C ARG A 426 26.01 -1.10 -9.05
N ALA A 427 26.97 -1.02 -8.13
CA ALA A 427 28.35 -1.45 -8.38
C ALA A 427 28.44 -2.96 -8.64
N ASN A 428 27.68 -3.76 -7.87
CA ASN A 428 27.64 -5.22 -8.04
C ASN A 428 26.86 -5.68 -9.28
N ALA A 429 25.99 -4.85 -9.85
CA ALA A 429 25.34 -5.11 -11.13
C ALA A 429 26.25 -4.86 -12.34
N SER A 430 27.39 -4.18 -12.15
CA SER A 430 28.37 -3.81 -13.20
C SER A 430 29.70 -4.59 -13.20
N PRO A 431 29.72 -5.95 -13.21
CA PRO A 431 30.96 -6.64 -13.58
C PRO A 431 30.83 -7.69 -14.71
N HIS A 432 29.89 -7.57 -15.66
CA HIS A 432 29.84 -8.48 -16.83
C HIS A 432 29.66 -7.85 -18.22
N LEU A 433 29.85 -6.53 -18.38
CA LEU A 433 30.01 -5.92 -19.71
C LEU A 433 31.39 -5.26 -19.80
N GLY A 434 32.42 -6.09 -20.04
CA GLY A 434 33.77 -5.60 -20.22
C GLY A 434 34.75 -6.68 -20.64
N ARG A 435 34.75 -7.00 -21.94
CA ARG A 435 35.91 -7.27 -22.84
C ARG A 435 35.54 -8.28 -23.92
N SER A 436 35.32 -7.77 -25.13
CA SER A 436 35.81 -8.44 -26.33
C SER A 436 36.80 -7.48 -26.99
N PRO A 437 38.05 -7.88 -27.24
CA PRO A 437 38.99 -7.08 -28.01
C PRO A 437 38.66 -7.20 -29.51
N GLU A 438 38.95 -6.12 -30.23
CA GLU A 438 39.32 -6.08 -31.65
C GLU A 438 38.33 -6.65 -32.68
N ILE A 439 37.58 -5.75 -33.34
CA ILE A 439 37.64 -5.63 -34.81
C ILE A 439 37.57 -4.13 -35.15
N SER A 440 38.72 -3.49 -35.26
CA SER A 440 38.89 -2.33 -36.12
C SER A 440 39.21 -2.84 -37.52
N SER A 441 38.39 -2.53 -38.51
CA SER A 441 38.86 -1.96 -39.78
C SER A 441 37.71 -1.79 -40.76
N VAL A 442 37.94 -0.83 -41.66
CA VAL A 442 37.34 -0.70 -42.99
C VAL A 442 36.25 0.38 -43.12
N ILE A 443 36.78 1.56 -43.42
CA ILE A 443 36.30 2.59 -44.36
C ILE A 443 35.43 3.72 -43.78
N ARG A 444 36.15 4.77 -43.38
CA ARG A 444 35.83 6.16 -43.76
C ARG A 444 36.03 6.28 -45.27
N ASP A 445 35.10 6.95 -45.94
CA ASP A 445 35.45 8.01 -46.88
C ASP A 445 34.30 9.04 -46.92
N GLU A 446 34.70 10.26 -46.56
CA GLU A 446 34.13 11.55 -46.95
C GLU A 446 34.15 11.63 -48.51
N ASP A 447 33.46 12.45 -49.28
CA ASP A 447 32.80 13.72 -49.05
C ASP A 447 32.10 14.15 -50.37
N THR A 448 31.35 15.25 -50.29
CA THR A 448 31.12 16.28 -51.32
C THR A 448 30.08 16.17 -52.47
N GLN A 449 29.20 17.20 -52.44
CA GLN A 449 28.80 18.15 -53.52
C GLN A 449 27.60 17.80 -54.43
N HIS A 450 26.46 18.51 -54.26
CA HIS A 450 26.04 19.79 -54.91
C HIS A 450 25.35 19.59 -56.27
N THR A 451 24.03 19.86 -56.37
CA THR A 451 23.36 21.07 -56.94
C THR A 451 21.98 20.76 -57.55
N HIS A 452 21.02 21.65 -57.26
CA HIS A 452 19.75 21.83 -57.98
C HIS A 452 20.00 22.39 -59.40
N PRO A 453 19.08 22.18 -60.37
CA PRO A 453 18.19 23.30 -60.72
C PRO A 453 16.74 22.95 -61.17
N GLN A 454 15.86 23.90 -60.81
CA GLN A 454 14.64 24.46 -61.42
C GLN A 454 13.80 23.78 -62.54
N MET A 455 12.48 23.89 -62.31
CA MET A 455 11.36 24.33 -63.18
C MET A 455 11.19 23.75 -64.60
N SER A 456 10.02 23.16 -64.90
CA SER A 456 8.91 23.90 -65.55
C SER A 456 7.66 23.03 -65.87
N LYS A 457 6.49 23.67 -65.67
CA LYS A 457 5.28 23.71 -66.52
C LYS A 457 4.50 22.44 -66.95
N MET A 458 3.21 22.54 -66.63
CA MET A 458 2.02 22.47 -67.52
C MET A 458 1.28 21.13 -67.77
N LYS A 459 -0.01 21.23 -67.38
CA LYS A 459 -1.25 20.88 -68.10
C LYS A 459 -1.74 19.42 -68.14
N ARG A 460 -2.87 19.24 -67.43
CA ARG A 460 -4.20 18.77 -67.92
C ARG A 460 -4.23 17.67 -68.98
N SER A 461 -4.89 16.55 -68.66
CA SER A 461 -6.16 16.08 -69.27
C SER A 461 -6.52 14.72 -68.64
N ARG A 462 -7.55 14.60 -67.78
CA ARG A 462 -8.97 14.26 -68.07
C ARG A 462 -9.21 12.90 -68.76
N ARG A 463 -10.11 12.15 -68.10
CA ARG A 463 -11.04 11.08 -68.56
C ARG A 463 -10.45 9.67 -68.63
N LEU A 464 -11.12 8.63 -68.13
CA LEU A 464 -12.53 8.44 -67.76
C LEU A 464 -12.66 7.77 -66.39
#